data_AF-A0A0B8PI20-F1
#
_entry.id   AF-A0A0B8PI20-F1
#
_cell.length_a   1.000
_cell.length_b   1.000
_cell.length_c   1.000
_cell.angle_alpha   90.00
_cell.angle_beta   90.00
_cell.angle_gamma   90.00
#
_symmetry.space_group_name_H-M   'P 1'
#
loop_
_entity.id
_entity.type
_entity.pdbx_description
1 polymer ?
#
loop_
_entity_poly.entity_id
_entity_poly.type
_entity_poly.pdbx_seq_one_letter_code
_entity_poly.pdbx_strand_id
1 'polypeptide(L)'
;MEGIAYPHCKSSTVIQPAISIGIAPGGVEYEQDADEPAPRVFFMIASPEDSNYHIEVLKVLFTKFNPKFVDQLCSAKTPQDVLTIIKKD
;
A
#
# COMPACT_ATOMS: atom_id res chain seq x y z
N MET A 1 1.39 3.32 11.56
CA MET A 1 0.23 3.62 10.66
C MET A 1 -0.64 2.38 10.66
N GLU A 2 -1.80 2.43 11.30
CA GLU A 2 -2.55 1.20 11.64
C GLU A 2 -2.97 0.41 10.40
N GLY A 3 -2.53 -0.85 10.31
CA GLY A 3 -3.05 -1.83 9.35
C GLY A 3 -2.51 -1.71 7.92
N ILE A 4 -1.46 -0.93 7.66
CA ILE A 4 -0.86 -0.80 6.32
C ILE A 4 0.63 -1.14 6.36
N ALA A 5 1.08 -1.99 5.42
CA ALA A 5 2.48 -2.18 5.09
C ALA A 5 2.79 -1.62 3.69
N TYR A 6 4.02 -1.13 3.49
CA TYR A 6 4.47 -0.52 2.23
C TYR A 6 5.83 -1.08 1.77
N PRO A 7 5.90 -2.37 1.42
CA PRO A 7 7.14 -2.96 0.91
C PRO A 7 7.59 -2.20 -0.34
N HIS A 8 8.84 -1.77 -0.39
CA HIS A 8 9.34 -1.03 -1.54
C HIS A 8 10.75 -1.47 -1.90
N CYS A 9 11.06 -1.42 -3.19
CA CYS A 9 12.40 -1.67 -3.66
C CYS A 9 12.81 -0.72 -4.79
N LYS A 10 14.13 -0.59 -4.90
CA LYS A 10 14.81 -0.03 -6.05
C LYS A 10 15.64 -1.13 -6.69
N SER A 11 15.56 -1.26 -8.01
CA SER A 11 16.38 -2.22 -8.73
C SER A 11 16.54 -1.79 -10.19
N SER A 12 17.77 -1.93 -10.71
CA SER A 12 18.08 -1.83 -12.14
C SER A 12 17.32 -2.83 -13.04
N THR A 13 16.75 -3.90 -12.46
CA THR A 13 15.90 -4.85 -13.21
C THR A 13 14.47 -4.33 -13.42
N VAL A 14 14.05 -3.29 -12.68
CA VAL A 14 12.73 -2.67 -12.85
C VAL A 14 12.77 -1.73 -14.05
N ILE A 15 12.03 -2.05 -15.11
CA ILE A 15 11.98 -1.27 -16.35
C ILE A 15 11.02 -0.07 -16.22
N GLN A 16 9.90 -0.26 -15.54
CA GLN A 16 8.88 0.77 -15.32
C GLN A 16 8.42 0.74 -13.86
N PRO A 17 8.21 1.91 -13.22
CA PRO A 17 7.69 1.96 -11.87
C PRO A 17 6.27 1.38 -11.81
N ALA A 18 5.99 0.59 -10.78
CA ALA A 18 4.70 -0.05 -10.61
C ALA A 18 4.31 -0.14 -9.14
N ILE A 19 3.01 -0.18 -8.90
CA ILE A 19 2.40 -0.41 -7.59
C ILE A 19 1.53 -1.64 -7.70
N SER A 20 1.63 -2.55 -6.75
CA SER A 20 0.60 -3.57 -6.50
C SER A 20 -0.03 -3.36 -5.13
N ILE A 21 -1.32 -3.69 -5.05
CA ILE A 21 -2.10 -3.56 -3.81
C ILE A 21 -2.56 -4.96 -3.40
N GLY A 22 -2.09 -5.41 -2.24
CA GLY A 22 -2.55 -6.63 -1.59
C GLY A 22 -3.52 -6.29 -0.46
N ILE A 23 -4.59 -7.07 -0.31
CA ILE A 23 -5.58 -6.88 0.76
C ILE A 23 -5.81 -8.23 1.43
N ALA A 24 -5.53 -8.29 2.73
CA ALA A 24 -5.72 -9.43 3.61
C ALA A 24 -6.59 -8.97 4.79
N PRO A 25 -7.93 -9.11 4.70
CA PRO A 25 -8.84 -8.56 5.73
C PRO A 25 -8.59 -9.08 7.15
N GLY A 26 -8.02 -10.29 7.29
CA GLY A 26 -7.64 -10.90 8.56
C GLY A 26 -6.24 -10.53 9.08
N GLY A 27 -5.50 -9.70 8.34
CA GLY A 27 -4.12 -9.36 8.66
C GLY A 27 -3.11 -10.41 8.20
N VAL A 28 -1.83 -10.03 8.16
CA VAL A 28 -0.69 -10.92 7.95
C VAL A 28 0.34 -10.63 9.03
N GLU A 29 0.93 -11.68 9.62
CA GLU A 29 2.06 -11.54 10.53
C GLU A 29 3.24 -10.88 9.80
N TYR A 30 3.72 -9.76 10.32
CA TYR A 30 4.63 -8.87 9.59
C TYR A 30 5.71 -8.27 10.49
N GLU A 31 6.15 -9.00 11.52
CA GLU A 31 7.17 -8.56 12.49
C GLU A 31 6.87 -7.17 13.10
N GLN A 32 5.60 -6.81 13.22
CA GLN A 32 5.17 -5.55 13.83
C GLN A 32 5.34 -5.57 15.36
N ASP A 33 5.45 -4.39 15.97
CA ASP A 33 5.48 -4.25 17.42
C ASP A 33 4.20 -4.78 18.06
N ALA A 34 4.26 -5.21 19.33
CA ALA A 34 3.15 -5.89 20.00
C ALA A 34 1.90 -5.01 20.18
N ASP A 35 2.08 -3.69 20.19
CA ASP A 35 1.02 -2.69 20.26
C ASP A 35 0.51 -2.26 18.86
N GLU A 36 1.13 -2.73 17.78
CA GLU A 36 0.69 -2.45 16.42
C GLU A 36 -0.20 -3.56 15.85
N PRO A 37 -1.30 -3.21 15.17
CA PRO A 37 -2.14 -4.20 14.51
C PRO A 37 -1.42 -4.80 13.30
N ALA A 38 -1.61 -6.11 13.08
CA ALA A 38 -1.13 -6.78 11.87
C ALA A 38 -1.62 -6.05 10.60
N PRO A 39 -0.75 -5.80 9.61
CA PRO A 39 -1.13 -5.12 8.38
C PRO A 39 -2.17 -5.91 7.60
N ARG A 40 -3.20 -5.21 7.14
CA ARG A 40 -4.32 -5.74 6.34
C ARG A 40 -4.23 -5.30 4.89
N VAL A 41 -3.53 -4.21 4.61
CA VAL A 41 -3.34 -3.65 3.26
C VAL A 41 -1.86 -3.47 2.98
N PHE A 42 -1.44 -3.85 1.78
CA PHE A 42 -0.05 -3.83 1.34
C PHE A 42 0.06 -2.99 0.08
N PHE A 43 0.85 -1.91 0.12
CA PHE A 43 1.22 -1.12 -1.05
C PHE A 43 2.65 -1.48 -1.45
N MET A 44 2.80 -2.42 -2.38
CA MET A 44 4.13 -2.80 -2.86
C MET A 44 4.56 -1.87 -3.99
N ILE A 45 5.73 -1.25 -3.88
CA ILE A 45 6.22 -0.26 -4.84
C ILE A 45 7.58 -0.70 -5.37
N ALA A 46 7.67 -0.92 -6.68
CA ALA A 46 8.93 -1.22 -7.36
C ALA A 46 9.29 -0.07 -8.29
N SER A 47 10.55 0.35 -8.26
CA SER A 47 11.01 1.47 -9.10
C SER A 47 12.46 1.29 -9.58
N PRO A 48 12.86 1.90 -10.71
CA PRO A 48 14.27 1.94 -11.13
C PRO A 48 15.16 2.66 -10.10
N GLU A 49 16.45 2.30 -10.03
CA GLU A 49 17.43 2.81 -9.05
C GLU A 49 17.50 4.35 -8.99
N ASP A 50 17.59 4.99 -10.16
CA ASP A 50 17.72 6.45 -10.30
C ASP A 50 16.40 7.22 -10.18
N SER A 51 15.35 6.60 -9.63
CA SER A 51 14.04 7.24 -9.51
C SER A 51 13.65 7.59 -8.08
N ASN A 52 12.98 8.74 -7.96
CA ASN A 52 12.28 9.17 -6.74
C ASN A 52 10.78 8.85 -6.78
N TYR A 53 10.34 8.02 -7.75
CA TYR A 53 8.93 7.70 -7.95
C TYR A 53 8.27 7.11 -6.71
N HIS A 54 8.96 6.20 -6.01
CA HIS A 54 8.44 5.61 -4.78
C HIS A 54 8.13 6.66 -3.70
N ILE A 55 8.97 7.70 -3.56
CA ILE A 55 8.72 8.79 -2.60
C ILE A 55 7.48 9.59 -2.98
N GLU A 56 7.36 9.98 -4.25
CA GLU A 56 6.22 10.78 -4.71
C GLU A 56 4.90 10.01 -4.60
N VAL A 57 4.90 8.71 -4.91
CA VAL A 57 3.77 7.81 -4.69
C VAL A 57 3.41 7.73 -3.20
N LEU A 58 4.40 7.51 -2.34
CA LEU A 58 4.17 7.39 -0.90
C LEU A 58 3.60 8.68 -0.29
N LYS A 59 4.08 9.86 -0.73
CA LYS A 59 3.53 11.15 -0.29
C LYS A 59 2.04 11.25 -0.57
N VAL A 60 1.59 10.87 -1.77
CA VAL A 60 0.17 10.89 -2.15
C VAL A 60 -0.62 9.83 -1.38
N LEU A 61 -0.07 8.64 -1.18
CA LEU A 61 -0.75 7.58 -0.43
C LEU A 61 -0.91 7.96 1.05
N PHE A 62 0.10 8.57 1.67
CA PHE A 62 0.07 8.97 3.07
C PHE A 62 -1.01 9.99 3.39
N THR A 63 -1.40 10.87 2.45
CA THR A 63 -2.53 11.78 2.68
C THR A 63 -3.87 11.06 2.82
N LYS A 64 -3.97 9.82 2.31
CA LYS A 64 -5.18 9.01 2.33
C LYS A 64 -5.23 8.05 3.52
N PHE A 65 -4.10 7.77 4.15
CA PHE A 65 -4.00 6.74 5.17
C PHE A 65 -4.69 7.16 6.46
N ASN A 66 -5.75 6.43 6.79
CA ASN A 66 -6.45 6.48 8.06
C ASN A 66 -7.22 5.15 8.25
N PRO A 67 -7.69 4.81 9.46
CA PRO A 67 -8.40 3.56 9.70
C PRO A 67 -9.59 3.33 8.76
N LYS A 68 -10.36 4.39 8.45
CA LYS A 68 -11.50 4.31 7.53
C LYS A 68 -11.09 3.93 6.10
N PHE A 69 -9.94 4.40 5.63
CA PHE A 69 -9.39 4.04 4.32
C PHE A 69 -9.04 2.55 4.27
N VAL A 70 -8.41 2.00 5.32
CA VAL A 70 -8.11 0.57 5.43
C VAL A 70 -9.38 -0.27 5.42
N ASP A 71 -10.41 0.14 6.18
CA ASP A 71 -11.69 -0.57 6.23
C ASP A 71 -12.45 -0.51 4.90
N GLN A 72 -12.38 0.61 4.18
CA GLN A 72 -12.93 0.73 2.83
C GLN A 72 -12.26 -0.26 1.87
N LEU A 73 -10.93 -0.34 1.89
CA LEU A 73 -10.17 -1.28 1.07
C LEU A 73 -10.49 -2.73 1.44
N CYS A 74 -10.58 -3.06 2.73
CA CYS A 74 -10.95 -4.41 3.18
C CYS A 74 -12.40 -4.80 2.84
N SER A 75 -13.27 -3.81 2.61
CA SER A 75 -14.67 -4.03 2.22
C SER A 75 -14.85 -4.19 0.70
N ALA A 76 -13.86 -3.79 -0.09
CA ALA A 76 -13.87 -3.85 -1.54
C ALA A 76 -14.04 -5.30 -2.03
N LYS A 77 -14.85 -5.51 -3.07
CA LYS A 77 -15.16 -6.86 -3.60
C LYS A 77 -14.45 -7.15 -4.90
N THR A 78 -14.07 -6.11 -5.62
CA THR A 78 -13.38 -6.21 -6.90
C THR A 78 -12.14 -5.33 -6.95
N PRO A 79 -11.17 -5.63 -7.84
CA PRO A 79 -10.06 -4.72 -8.10
C PRO A 79 -10.52 -3.32 -8.53
N GLN A 80 -11.67 -3.22 -9.20
CA GLN A 80 -12.21 -1.93 -9.63
C GLN A 80 -12.71 -1.08 -8.45
N ASP A 81 -13.29 -1.71 -7.43
CA ASP A 81 -13.68 -1.03 -6.19
C ASP A 81 -12.44 -0.43 -5.51
N VAL A 82 -11.35 -1.20 -5.43
CA VAL A 82 -10.06 -0.76 -4.88
C VAL A 82 -9.53 0.45 -5.64
N LEU A 83 -9.52 0.39 -6.97
CA LEU A 83 -9.10 1.52 -7.81
C LEU A 83 -9.98 2.75 -7.58
N THR A 84 -11.28 2.57 -7.40
CA THR A 84 -12.22 3.67 -7.13
C THR A 84 -11.93 4.34 -5.79
N ILE A 85 -11.64 3.55 -4.75
CA ILE A 85 -11.29 4.06 -3.41
C ILE A 85 -9.99 4.88 -3.45
N ILE A 86 -8.96 4.39 -4.16
CA ILE A 86 -7.64 5.03 -4.22
C ILE A 86 -7.67 6.32 -5.06
N LYS A 87 -8.42 6.32 -6.17
CA LYS A 87 -8.54 7.46 -7.07
C LYS A 87 -9.49 8.55 -6.58
N LYS A 88 -10.27 8.29 -5.53
CA LYS A 88 -11.16 9.28 -4.92
C LYS A 88 -10.33 10.35 -4.22
N ASP A 89 -10.68 11.62 -4.41
CA ASP A 89 -9.99 12.78 -3.84
C ASP A 89 -9.83 12.69 -2.32
#